data_AF-A0A2H6FEN1-F1
#
_entry.id   AF-A0A2H6FEN1-F1
#
_cell.length_a   1.000
_cell.length_b   1.000
_cell.length_c   1.000
_cell.angle_alpha   90.00
_cell.angle_beta   90.00
_cell.angle_gamma   90.00
#
_symmetry.space_group_name_H-M   'P 1'
#
loop_
_entity.id
_entity.type
_entity.pdbx_description
1 polymer ?
#
loop_
_entity_poly.entity_id
_entity_poly.type
_entity_poly.pdbx_seq_one_letter_code
_entity_poly.pdbx_strand_id
1 'polypeptide(L)' 'MKKISATDTLDLSIPERIQLVEDIWDTIAAEARSVELTEDEKRLIDERLEAYHKL' A
#
# COMPACT_ATOMS: atom_id res chain seq x y z
N MET A 1 13.99 16.78 12.07
CA MET A 1 13.00 16.52 11.00
C MET A 1 11.72 17.26 11.35
N LYS A 2 11.11 17.94 10.37
CA LYS A 2 9.81 18.60 10.57
C LYS A 2 8.74 17.50 10.61
N LYS A 3 7.89 17.50 11.64
CA LYS A 3 6.72 16.61 11.68
C LYS A 3 5.67 17.18 10.73
N ILE A 4 5.21 16.35 9.79
CA ILE A 4 4.11 16.66 8.87
C ILE A 4 2.91 15.86 9.36
N SER A 5 1.76 16.50 9.50
CA SER A 5 0.49 15.82 9.80
C SER A 5 -0.35 15.66 8.53
N ALA A 6 -1.34 14.77 8.57
CA ALA A 6 -2.27 14.59 7.45
C ALA A 6 -3.01 15.90 7.09
N THR A 7 -3.24 16.78 8.07
CA THR A 7 -3.86 18.09 7.84
C THR A 7 -3.01 19.02 6.97
N ASP A 8 -1.68 18.85 6.95
CA ASP A 8 -0.78 19.63 6.10
C ASP A 8 -0.95 19.29 4.60
N THR A 9 -1.64 18.18 4.29
CA THR A 9 -1.91 17.74 2.91
C THR A 9 -3.23 18.27 2.35
N LEU A 10 -4.02 18.99 3.16
CA LEU A 10 -5.35 19.45 2.75
C LEU A 10 -5.31 20.51 1.64
N ASP A 11 -4.20 21.24 1.52
CA ASP A 11 -3.96 22.20 0.44
C ASP A 11 -3.63 21.53 -0.91
N LEU A 12 -3.32 20.23 -0.90
CA LEU A 12 -3.10 19.44 -2.11
C LEU A 12 -4.43 19.06 -2.76
N SER A 13 -4.45 18.95 -4.08
CA SER A 13 -5.56 18.34 -4.81
C SER A 13 -5.72 16.85 -4.48
N ILE A 14 -6.87 16.26 -4.81
CA ILE A 14 -7.11 14.82 -4.60
C ILE A 14 -6.03 13.96 -5.28
N PRO A 15 -5.66 14.17 -6.57
CA PRO A 15 -4.60 13.40 -7.22
C PRO A 15 -3.26 13.49 -6.49
N GLU A 16 -2.87 14.69 -6.05
CA GLU A 16 -1.60 14.90 -5.33
C GLU A 16 -1.59 14.19 -3.97
N ARG A 17 -2.73 14.16 -3.25
CA ARG A 17 -2.83 13.36 -2.01
C ARG A 17 -2.73 11.86 -2.27
N ILE A 18 -3.29 11.38 -3.38
CA ILE A 18 -3.20 9.95 -3.75
C ILE A 18 -1.73 9.60 -4.04
N GLN A 19 -1.05 10.40 -4.86
CA GLN A 19 0.35 10.18 -5.18
C GLN A 19 1.22 10.20 -3.92
N LEU A 20 1.01 11.17 -3.02
CA LEU A 20 1.76 11.24 -1.78
C LEU A 20 1.58 10.00 -0.90
N VAL A 21 0.36 9.45 -0.83
CA VAL A 21 0.10 8.20 -0.10
C VAL A 21 0.83 7.03 -0.75
N GLU A 22 0.80 6.93 -2.07
CA GLU A 22 1.51 5.90 -2.84
C GLU A 22 3.03 5.98 -2.59
N ASP A 23 3.64 7.15 -2.74
CA ASP A 23 5.07 7.36 -2.53
C ASP A 23 5.49 6.98 -1.10
N ILE A 24 4.68 7.35 -0.08
CA ILE A 24 4.93 6.93 1.31
C ILE A 24 4.84 5.42 1.43
N TRP A 25 3.84 4.79 0.81
CA TRP A 25 3.66 3.34 0.88
C TRP A 25 4.81 2.59 0.23
N ASP A 26 5.31 3.07 -0.91
CA ASP A 26 6.48 2.52 -1.60
C ASP A 26 7.74 2.60 -0.74
N THR A 27 7.96 3.70 -0.02
CA THR A 27 9.12 3.83 0.88
C THR A 27 9.06 2.83 2.04
N ILE A 28 7.88 2.59 2.61
CA ILE A 28 7.68 1.59 3.67
C ILE A 28 7.90 0.18 3.12
N ALA A 29 7.36 -0.11 1.94
CA ALA A 29 7.52 -1.40 1.28
C ALA A 29 8.97 -1.69 0.90
N ALA A 30 9.73 -0.68 0.47
CA ALA A 30 11.15 -0.81 0.14
C ALA A 30 12.04 -1.17 1.34
N GLU A 31 11.67 -0.70 2.54
CA GLU A 31 12.38 -1.01 3.78
C GLU A 31 11.85 -2.26 4.50
N ALA A 32 10.65 -2.74 4.11
CA ALA A 32 10.07 -3.94 4.68
C ALA A 32 10.93 -5.16 4.33
N ARG A 33 11.42 -5.86 5.36
CA ARG A 33 11.96 -7.21 5.15
C ARG A 33 10.86 -8.09 4.58
N SER A 34 11.24 -8.98 3.66
CA SER A 34 10.33 -9.96 3.09
C SER A 34 9.58 -10.68 4.21
N VAL A 35 8.27 -10.45 4.30
CA VAL A 35 7.39 -11.29 5.09
C VAL A 35 7.25 -12.58 4.29
N GLU A 36 7.96 -13.63 4.74
CA GLU A 36 7.82 -14.95 4.12
C GLU A 36 6.41 -15.45 4.38
N LEU A 37 5.64 -15.57 3.30
CA LEU A 37 4.34 -16.23 3.34
C LEU A 37 4.55 -17.73 3.26
N THR A 38 3.84 -18.46 4.12
CA THR A 38 3.69 -19.91 4.00
C THR A 38 2.98 -20.27 2.68
N GLU A 39 3.15 -21.50 2.22
CA GLU A 39 2.50 -21.97 1.00
C GLU A 39 0.96 -21.95 1.10
N ASP A 40 0.41 -22.18 2.29
CA ASP A 40 -1.03 -22.07 2.54
C ASP A 40 -1.53 -20.63 2.46
N GLU A 41 -0.77 -19.65 2.95
CA GLU A 41 -1.11 -18.23 2.84
C GLU A 41 -1.06 -17.73 1.39
N LYS A 42 -0.05 -18.15 0.62
CA LYS A 42 0.02 -17.85 -0.82
C LYS A 42 -1.18 -18.42 -1.57
N ARG A 43 -1.50 -19.69 -1.34
CA ARG A 43 -2.65 -20.37 -1.95
C ARG A 43 -3.97 -19.63 -1.66
N LEU A 44 -4.16 -19.18 -0.41
CA LEU A 44 -5.36 -18.42 -0.04
C LEU A 44 -5.43 -17.07 -0.78
N ILE A 45 -4.30 -16.38 -0.97
CA ILE A 45 -4.24 -15.12 -1.72
C ILE A 45 -4.59 -15.36 -3.19
N ASP A 46 -4.03 -16.41 -3.79
CA ASP A 46 -4.31 -16.79 -5.18
C ASP A 46 -5.80 -17.12 -5.40
N GLU A 47 -6.40 -17.92 -4.51
CA GLU A 47 -7.83 -18.25 -4.56
C GLU A 47 -8.72 -16.99 -4.50
N ARG A 48 -8.37 -16.02 -3.65
CA ARG A 48 -9.10 -14.75 -3.51
C ARG A 48 -8.93 -13.84 -4.73
N LEU A 49 -7.73 -13.78 -5.31
CA LEU A 49 -7.45 -13.02 -6.53
C LEU A 49 -8.21 -13.59 -7.73
N GLU A 50 -8.23 -14.92 -7.87
CA GLU A 50 -9.01 -15.57 -8.92
C GLU A 50 -10.51 -15.28 -8.79
N ALA A 51 -11.06 -15.32 -7.57
CA ALA A 51 -12.46 -15.01 -7.33
C ALA A 51 -12.79 -13.55 -7.71
N TYR A 52 -11.89 -12.62 -7.40
CA TYR A 52 -12.05 -11.21 -7.76
C TYR A 52 -11.99 -10.97 -9.28
N HIS A 53 -11.05 -11.61 -9.99
CA HIS A 53 -10.92 -11.45 -11.45
C HIS A 53 -12.03 -12.11 -12.27
N LYS A 54 -12.80 -13.03 -11.67
CA LYS A 54 -13.96 -13.68 -12.31
C LYS A 54 -15.26 -12.87 -12.15
N LEU A 55 -15.24 -11.77 -11.39
CA LEU A 55 -16.34 -10.80 -11.25
C LEU A 55 -16.25 -9.72 -12.34
#